data_AF-A0AAV0E8P3-F1
#
_entry.id   AF-A0AAV0E8P3-F1
#
_cell.length_a   1.000
_cell.length_b   1.000
_cell.length_c   1.000
_cell.angle_alpha   90.00
_cell.angle_beta   90.00
_cell.angle_gamma   90.00
#
_symmetry.space_group_name_H-M   'P 1'
#
loop_
_entity.id
_entity.type
_entity.pdbx_description
1 polymer ?
#
loop_
_entity_poly.entity_id
_entity_poly.type
_entity_poly.pdbx_seq_one_letter_code
_entity_poly.pdbx_strand_id
1 'polypeptide(L)'
;MLKNEWVLLSLFLQLPFVFGNHEGPPRCTGDSLDALRRALHDQKNVLSSWDPTLTTPCTWFHITCNSDSQVTRIDLGNAGLSGELIPSGLGDLSSLQYLLFSYFTGEVNMERAM
;
A
#
# COMPACT_ATOMS: atom_id res chain seq x y z
N MET A 1 13.14 -49.14 17.75
CA MET A 1 12.24 -50.03 18.52
C MET A 1 11.41 -49.16 19.47
N LEU A 2 10.08 -49.27 19.32
CA LEU A 2 8.97 -48.93 20.24
C LEU A 2 8.72 -47.47 20.68
N LYS A 3 7.48 -47.02 20.41
CA LYS A 3 6.46 -46.38 21.29
C LYS A 3 5.37 -45.79 20.36
N ASN A 4 4.31 -46.51 19.99
CA ASN A 4 3.05 -46.76 20.74
C ASN A 4 2.42 -45.44 21.23
N GLU A 5 1.31 -44.91 20.69
CA GLU A 5 -0.11 -45.36 20.73
C GLU A 5 -0.97 -44.30 21.47
N TRP A 6 -1.23 -43.15 20.85
CA TRP A 6 -2.16 -42.12 21.39
C TRP A 6 -3.08 -41.47 20.34
N VAL A 7 -3.18 -42.03 19.14
CA VAL A 7 -4.03 -41.46 18.08
C VAL A 7 -5.40 -42.12 18.11
N LEU A 8 -6.14 -41.94 19.21
CA LEU A 8 -7.57 -42.23 19.23
C LEU A 8 -8.32 -41.10 19.95
N LEU A 9 -9.23 -40.48 19.20
CA LEU A 9 -10.32 -39.60 19.63
C LEU A 9 -9.97 -38.12 19.86
N SER A 10 -9.56 -37.42 18.80
CA SER A 10 -10.02 -36.04 18.61
C SER A 10 -10.53 -35.86 17.19
N LEU A 11 -11.85 -35.87 17.09
CA LEU A 11 -12.64 -35.60 15.89
C LEU A 11 -12.60 -34.08 15.64
N PHE A 12 -11.42 -33.54 15.32
CA PHE A 12 -11.30 -32.20 14.78
C PHE A 12 -11.15 -32.35 13.28
N LEU A 13 -12.24 -31.97 12.59
CA LEU A 13 -12.37 -31.81 11.17
C LEU A 13 -11.14 -31.08 10.60
N GLN A 14 -10.12 -31.82 10.19
CA GLN A 14 -9.06 -31.26 9.37
C GLN A 14 -9.67 -31.09 7.98
N LEU A 15 -10.43 -30.01 7.82
CA LEU A 15 -10.45 -29.34 6.52
C LEU A 15 -8.99 -29.29 6.08
N PRO A 16 -8.66 -29.69 4.85
CA PRO A 16 -7.35 -29.38 4.33
C PRO A 16 -7.21 -27.88 4.59
N PHE A 17 -6.19 -27.51 5.38
CA PHE A 17 -5.67 -26.16 5.32
C PHE A 17 -5.26 -26.04 3.85
N VAL A 18 -6.20 -25.57 3.04
CA VAL A 18 -5.89 -24.82 1.86
C VAL A 18 -5.17 -23.65 2.47
N PHE A 19 -3.85 -23.79 2.61
CA PHE A 19 -2.98 -22.63 2.55
C PHE A 19 -3.42 -21.99 1.26
N GLY A 20 -4.30 -20.99 1.39
CA GLY A 20 -4.71 -20.19 0.27
C GLY A 20 -3.42 -19.82 -0.41
N ASN A 21 -3.36 -20.04 -1.72
CA ASN A 21 -2.50 -19.22 -2.53
C ASN A 21 -2.97 -17.80 -2.21
N HIS A 22 -2.37 -17.17 -1.19
CA HIS A 22 -2.52 -15.76 -0.94
C HIS A 22 -1.60 -15.11 -1.99
N GLU A 23 -1.96 -15.33 -3.26
CA GLU A 23 -1.88 -14.27 -4.23
C GLU A 23 -2.77 -13.18 -3.64
N GLY A 24 -2.16 -12.38 -2.75
CA GLY A 24 -2.70 -11.07 -2.45
C GLY A 24 -2.98 -10.38 -3.78
N PRO A 25 -3.97 -9.47 -3.83
CA PRO A 25 -4.28 -8.73 -5.04
C PRO A 25 -2.97 -8.23 -5.67
N PRO A 26 -2.86 -8.28 -7.01
CA PRO A 26 -1.59 -8.10 -7.72
C PRO A 26 -0.94 -6.81 -7.27
N ARG A 27 0.10 -6.88 -6.40
CA ARG A 27 0.68 -5.77 -5.63
C ARG A 27 0.23 -4.42 -6.19
N CYS A 28 -0.95 -4.00 -5.76
CA CYS A 28 -1.61 -2.91 -6.45
C CYS A 28 -0.79 -1.68 -6.12
N THR A 29 -0.56 -0.80 -7.07
CA THR A 29 -0.05 0.56 -6.81
C THR A 29 -0.80 1.23 -5.63
N GLY A 30 -2.06 0.83 -5.43
CA GLY A 30 -2.86 1.20 -4.27
C GLY A 30 -2.29 0.82 -2.89
N ASP A 31 -1.51 -0.27 -2.75
CA ASP A 31 -0.91 -0.67 -1.47
C ASP A 31 0.21 0.31 -1.05
N SER A 32 1.06 0.72 -1.99
CA SER A 32 2.11 1.70 -1.76
C SER A 32 1.54 3.08 -1.43
N LEU A 33 0.46 3.47 -2.11
CA LEU A 33 -0.22 4.73 -1.86
C LEU A 33 -1.07 4.71 -0.58
N ASP A 34 -1.60 3.54 -0.18
CA ASP A 34 -2.27 3.37 1.12
C ASP A 34 -1.27 3.47 2.28
N ALA A 35 -0.07 2.92 2.11
CA ALA A 35 1.03 3.12 3.07
C ALA A 35 1.37 4.61 3.21
N LEU A 36 1.40 5.36 2.11
CA LEU A 36 1.54 6.82 2.13
C LEU A 36 0.38 7.49 2.86
N ARG A 37 -0.86 7.15 2.53
CA ARG A 37 -2.05 7.68 3.19
C ARG A 37 -1.99 7.49 4.71
N ARG A 38 -1.58 6.31 5.19
CA ARG A 38 -1.47 6.01 6.62
C ARG A 38 -0.33 6.75 7.32
N ALA A 39 0.73 7.10 6.60
CA ALA A 39 1.84 7.90 7.13
C ALA A 39 1.52 9.40 7.21
N LEU A 40 0.46 9.84 6.54
CA LEU A 40 0.01 11.23 6.50
C LEU A 40 -1.11 11.48 7.50
N HIS A 41 -1.00 12.58 8.23
CA HIS A 41 -2.02 13.10 9.10
C HIS A 41 -2.93 14.07 8.32
N ASP A 42 -4.17 13.63 8.08
CA ASP A 42 -5.16 14.33 7.26
C ASP A 42 -6.32 14.87 8.11
N GLN A 43 -6.22 16.13 8.53
CA GLN A 43 -7.29 16.79 9.30
C GLN A 43 -8.48 17.22 8.43
N LYS A 44 -8.27 17.40 7.12
CA LYS A 44 -9.25 17.97 6.19
C LYS A 44 -9.93 16.90 5.33
N ASN A 45 -9.58 15.63 5.53
CA ASN A 45 -10.08 14.49 4.78
C ASN A 45 -9.85 14.61 3.26
N VAL A 46 -8.72 15.20 2.87
CA VAL A 46 -8.29 15.40 1.48
C VAL A 46 -8.03 14.06 0.78
N LEU A 47 -7.53 13.06 1.52
CA LEU A 47 -7.22 11.72 1.02
C LEU A 47 -8.42 10.77 1.06
N SER A 48 -9.64 11.28 1.26
CA SER A 48 -10.85 10.45 1.40
C SER A 48 -11.16 9.55 0.20
N SER A 49 -10.75 9.95 -1.01
CA SER A 49 -10.93 9.15 -2.22
C SER A 49 -9.90 8.03 -2.39
N TRP A 50 -8.88 7.96 -1.54
CA TRP A 50 -7.78 7.01 -1.67
C TRP A 50 -8.22 5.66 -1.12
N ASP A 51 -8.98 4.93 -1.92
CA ASP A 51 -9.54 3.63 -1.55
C ASP A 51 -8.72 2.49 -2.16
N PRO A 52 -7.93 1.75 -1.35
CA PRO A 52 -7.08 0.65 -1.83
C PRO A 52 -7.88 -0.55 -2.35
N THR A 53 -9.19 -0.61 -2.11
CA THR A 53 -10.05 -1.67 -2.65
C THR A 53 -10.38 -1.47 -4.13
N LEU A 54 -10.13 -0.26 -4.66
CA LEU A 54 -10.33 0.05 -6.07
C LEU A 54 -9.20 -0.54 -6.93
N THR A 55 -9.56 -0.96 -8.14
CA THR A 55 -8.64 -1.59 -9.09
C THR A 55 -7.52 -0.66 -9.55
N THR A 56 -7.72 0.66 -9.51
CA THR A 56 -6.71 1.64 -9.93
C THR A 56 -6.74 2.90 -9.06
N PRO A 57 -5.57 3.45 -8.69
CA PRO A 57 -5.48 4.72 -7.98
C PRO A 57 -5.68 5.95 -8.89
N CYS A 58 -5.86 5.78 -10.20
CA CYS A 58 -6.01 6.90 -11.14
C CYS A 58 -7.29 7.72 -10.94
N THR A 59 -8.26 7.18 -10.21
CA THR A 59 -9.50 7.89 -9.85
C THR A 59 -9.38 8.65 -8.52
N TRP A 60 -8.27 8.50 -7.81
CA TRP A 60 -8.07 9.17 -6.54
C TRP A 60 -7.71 10.64 -6.76
N PHE A 61 -8.22 11.52 -5.90
CA PHE A 61 -7.81 12.92 -5.89
C PHE A 61 -6.32 13.05 -5.71
N HIS A 62 -5.75 14.07 -6.34
CA HIS A 62 -4.32 14.38 -6.31
C HIS A 62 -3.42 13.35 -7.01
N ILE A 63 -3.98 12.35 -7.69
CA ILE A 63 -3.26 11.39 -8.52
C ILE A 63 -3.46 11.73 -10.00
N THR A 64 -2.40 11.62 -10.79
CA THR A 64 -2.47 11.65 -12.27
C THR A 64 -1.77 10.43 -12.81
N CYS A 65 -2.38 9.81 -13.82
CA CYS A 65 -1.84 8.65 -14.50
C CYS A 65 -1.52 8.93 -15.97
N ASN A 66 -0.64 8.11 -16.56
CA ASN A 66 -0.43 8.05 -18.01
C ASN A 66 -1.54 7.23 -18.71
N SER A 67 -1.40 7.06 -20.03
CA SER A 67 -2.29 6.23 -20.87
C SER A 67 -2.34 4.77 -20.45
N ASP A 68 -1.29 4.27 -19.81
CA ASP A 68 -1.16 2.89 -19.34
C ASP A 68 -1.69 2.70 -17.91
N SER A 69 -2.40 3.70 -17.37
CA SER A 69 -2.96 3.71 -16.01
C SER A 69 -1.91 3.60 -14.90
N GLN A 70 -0.67 4.00 -15.18
CA GLN A 70 0.40 4.07 -14.19
C GLN A 70 0.48 5.48 -13.61
N VAL A 71 0.67 5.56 -12.30
CA VAL A 71 0.76 6.83 -11.58
C VAL A 71 2.04 7.57 -11.98
N THR A 72 1.88 8.77 -12.53
CA THR A 72 2.99 9.63 -12.97
C THR A 72 3.15 10.88 -12.11
N ARG A 73 2.10 11.30 -11.42
CA ARG A 73 2.15 12.47 -10.53
C ARG A 73 1.25 12.30 -9.32
N ILE A 74 1.78 12.72 -8.17
CA ILE A 74 1.09 12.85 -6.89
C ILE A 74 1.25 14.31 -6.46
N ASP A 75 0.13 15.05 -6.34
CA ASP A 75 0.14 16.48 -6.02
C ASP A 75 -0.62 16.79 -4.73
N LEU A 76 0.09 16.71 -3.61
CA LEU A 76 -0.41 17.00 -2.27
C LEU A 76 0.01 18.40 -1.80
N GLY A 77 0.39 19.27 -2.73
CA GLY A 77 0.77 20.65 -2.43
C GLY A 77 -0.39 21.43 -1.82
N ASN A 78 -0.12 22.13 -0.71
CA ASN A 78 -1.11 22.95 0.00
C ASN A 78 -2.35 22.18 0.49
N ALA A 79 -2.29 20.85 0.55
CA ALA A 79 -3.36 20.01 1.07
C ALA A 79 -3.53 20.13 2.60
N GLY A 80 -2.57 20.76 3.28
CA GLY A 80 -2.58 20.85 4.75
C GLY A 80 -2.31 19.51 5.44
N LEU A 81 -1.67 18.58 4.72
CA LEU A 81 -1.21 17.29 5.23
C LEU A 81 0.13 17.46 5.94
N SER A 82 0.34 16.72 7.02
CA SER A 82 1.62 16.61 7.73
C SER A 82 2.00 15.15 7.92
N GLY A 83 3.27 14.83 8.15
CA GLY A 83 3.73 13.44 8.36
C GLY A 83 4.98 13.09 7.57
N GLU A 84 5.22 11.79 7.40
CA GLU A 84 6.38 11.25 6.70
C GLU A 84 6.03 10.94 5.24
N LEU A 85 6.76 11.53 4.29
CA LEU A 85 6.52 11.37 2.85
C LEU A 85 7.06 10.07 2.25
N ILE A 86 7.96 9.37 2.93
CA ILE A 86 8.61 8.16 2.37
C ILE A 86 8.34 6.94 3.26
N PRO A 87 7.08 6.49 3.37
CA PRO A 87 6.84 5.14 3.84
C PRO A 87 7.41 4.12 2.85
N SER A 88 7.65 2.92 3.36
CA SER A 88 8.11 1.78 2.57
C SER A 88 7.20 1.56 1.36
N GLY A 89 7.78 1.39 0.16
CA GLY A 89 7.02 1.00 -1.04
C GLY A 89 6.69 2.13 -2.02
N LEU A 90 7.00 3.40 -1.72
CA LEU A 90 6.85 4.48 -2.72
C LEU A 90 7.78 4.29 -3.93
N GLY A 91 8.94 3.64 -3.73
CA GLY A 91 9.87 3.25 -4.80
C GLY A 91 9.30 2.20 -5.77
N ASP A 92 8.19 1.54 -5.43
CA ASP A 92 7.51 0.61 -6.34
C ASP A 92 6.75 1.35 -7.47
N LEU A 93 6.58 2.67 -7.35
CA LEU A 93 5.95 3.54 -8.34
C LEU A 93 6.93 3.90 -9.46
N SER A 94 7.32 2.91 -10.27
CA SER A 94 8.35 3.04 -11.32
C SER A 94 8.08 4.10 -12.40
N SER A 95 6.83 4.54 -12.55
CA SER A 95 6.42 5.56 -13.53
C SER A 95 6.23 6.95 -12.93
N LEU A 96 6.42 7.09 -11.61
CA LEU A 96 6.24 8.35 -10.90
C LEU A 96 7.33 9.35 -11.30
N GLN A 97 6.90 10.50 -11.79
CA GLN A 97 7.79 11.57 -12.24
C GLN A 97 7.73 12.79 -11.32
N TYR A 98 6.58 13.03 -10.68
CA TYR A 98 6.35 14.22 -9.86
C TYR A 98 5.69 13.86 -8.52
N LEU A 99 6.33 14.30 -7.43
CA LEU A 99 5.77 14.24 -6.09
C LEU A 99 5.84 15.65 -5.48
N LEU A 100 4.69 16.26 -5.23
CA LEU A 100 4.58 17.60 -4.64
C LEU A 100 3.92 17.52 -3.26
N PHE A 101 4.47 18.22 -2.28
CA PHE A 101 3.99 18.23 -0.90
C PHE A 101 4.32 19.55 -0.20
N SER A 102 3.49 19.98 0.76
CA SER A 102 3.60 21.30 1.39
C SER A 102 4.57 21.40 2.57
N TYR A 103 4.72 20.38 3.41
CA TYR A 103 5.62 20.42 4.58
C TYR A 103 6.20 19.05 4.91
N PHE A 104 7.41 18.77 4.45
CA PHE A 104 8.14 17.59 4.88
C PHE A 104 8.87 17.87 6.19
N THR A 105 8.63 17.06 7.22
CA THR A 105 9.36 17.10 8.50
C THR A 105 10.32 15.93 8.66
N GLY A 106 10.58 15.15 7.60
CA GLY A 106 11.51 14.01 7.61
C GLY A 106 12.83 14.29 6.91
N GLU A 107 13.63 13.25 6.69
CA GLU A 107 14.85 13.27 5.85
C GLU A 107 14.53 12.61 4.50
N VAL A 108 14.69 13.32 3.37
CA VAL A 108 14.31 12.81 2.05
C VAL A 108 15.44 11.90 1.62
N ASN A 109 15.31 10.61 1.90
CA ASN A 109 16.36 9.69 1.52
C ASN A 109 16.19 9.25 0.06
N MET A 110 16.86 10.00 -0.84
CA MET A 110 16.81 9.80 -2.30
C MET A 110 17.41 8.47 -2.78
N GLU A 111 18.13 7.74 -1.92
CA GLU A 111 18.76 6.45 -2.29
C GLU A 111 17.76 5.29 -2.42
N ARG A 112 16.49 5.50 -2.05
CA ARG A 112 15.38 4.53 -2.19
C ARG A 112 14.37 4.87 -3.28
N ALA A 113 14.57 5.98 -3.99
CA ALA A 113 13.71 6.44 -5.07
C ALA A 113 14.25 6.10 -6.47
N MET A 114 15.31 5.28 -6.55
CA MET A 114 15.91 4.79 -7.80
C MET A 114 15.98 3.26 -7.81
#